data_AF-A0A7J4PFY6-F1
#
_entry.id   AF-A0A7J4PFY6-F1
#
_cell.length_a   1.000
_cell.length_b   1.000
_cell.length_c   1.000
_cell.angle_alpha   90.00
_cell.angle_beta   90.00
_cell.angle_gamma   90.00
#
_symmetry.space_group_name_H-M   'P 1'
#
loop_
_entity.id
_entity.type
_entity.pdbx_description
1 polymer ?
#
loop_
_entity_poly.entity_id
_entity_poly.type
_entity_poly.pdbx_seq_one_letter_code
_entity_poly.pdbx_strand_id
1 'polypeptide(L)' 'MPNLTFLAPRKSRRVSESLTSASGSNRFYGFGERFNSLDQRGNTLEMWNMDPPKTFGTSTYVSVPFFMDLRNDKEGISC' A
#
# COMPACT_ATOMS: atom_id res chain seq x y z
N MET A 1 10.47 35.76 19.96
CA MET A 1 9.59 34.61 19.69
C MET A 1 9.18 34.67 18.22
N PRO A 2 9.55 33.72 17.34
CA PRO A 2 9.13 33.81 15.95
C PRO A 2 7.68 33.33 15.81
N ASN A 3 6.93 34.06 14.99
CA ASN A 3 5.52 33.89 14.67
C ASN A 3 5.32 32.66 13.76
N LEU A 4 4.64 31.63 14.27
CA LEU A 4 4.18 30.50 13.46
C LEU A 4 2.90 30.90 12.71
N THR A 5 3.05 31.58 11.58
CA THR A 5 1.96 31.70 10.62
C THR A 5 1.73 30.34 9.96
N PHE A 6 0.66 29.66 10.36
CA PHE A 6 0.18 28.43 9.74
C PHE A 6 -0.26 28.78 8.31
N LEU A 7 0.56 28.44 7.30
CA LEU A 7 0.16 28.54 5.91
C LEU A 7 -1.06 27.63 5.70
N ALA A 8 -2.17 28.19 5.22
CA ALA A 8 -3.33 27.39 4.85
C ALA A 8 -2.88 26.28 3.88
N PRO A 9 -3.28 25.01 4.09
CA PRO A 9 -2.82 23.92 3.27
C PRO A 9 -3.21 24.16 1.81
N ARG A 10 -2.24 24.11 0.90
CA ARG A 10 -2.51 24.14 -0.54
C ARG A 10 -3.49 23.01 -0.87
N LYS A 11 -4.50 23.32 -1.68
CA LYS A 11 -5.52 22.36 -2.15
C LYS A 11 -4.83 21.14 -2.76
N SER A 12 -4.78 20.05 -2.01
CA SER A 12 -4.23 18.77 -2.45
C SER A 12 -5.19 18.13 -3.45
N ARG A 13 -4.68 17.79 -4.64
CA ARG A 13 -5.43 17.05 -5.66
C ARG A 13 -5.12 15.56 -5.51
N ARG A 14 -6.10 14.78 -5.07
CA ARG A 14 -6.03 13.31 -5.10
C ARG A 14 -6.28 12.81 -6.52
N VAL A 15 -5.49 11.85 -6.97
CA VAL A 15 -5.66 11.14 -8.24
C VAL A 15 -5.71 9.64 -7.91
N SER A 16 -6.55 8.90 -8.63
CA SER A 16 -6.71 7.46 -8.46
C SER A 16 -6.53 6.76 -9.80
N GLU A 17 -5.76 5.69 -9.80
CA GLU A 17 -5.62 4.77 -10.92
C GLU A 17 -6.05 3.38 -10.48
N SER A 18 -6.55 2.59 -11.43
CA SER A 18 -7.00 1.21 -11.19
C SER A 18 -6.49 0.32 -12.31
N LEU A 19 -6.00 -0.86 -11.94
CA LEU A 19 -5.55 -1.89 -12.87
C LEU A 19 -6.60 -3.01 -12.96
N THR A 20 -7.17 -3.22 -14.14
CA THR A 20 -8.29 -4.18 -14.34
C THR A 20 -7.81 -5.60 -14.74
N SER A 21 -6.53 -5.80 -15.01
CA SER A 21 -6.00 -7.05 -15.60
C SER A 21 -5.74 -8.20 -14.61
N ALA A 22 -6.21 -8.11 -13.37
CA ALA A 22 -5.97 -9.14 -12.37
C ALA A 22 -6.90 -10.34 -12.55
N SER A 23 -6.36 -11.53 -12.82
CA SER A 23 -7.16 -12.75 -12.87
C SER A 23 -7.57 -13.20 -11.46
N GLY A 24 -8.54 -14.11 -11.36
CA GLY A 24 -9.01 -14.64 -10.08
C GLY A 24 -7.92 -15.35 -9.24
N SER A 25 -6.82 -15.77 -9.86
CA SER A 25 -5.70 -16.49 -9.23
C SER A 25 -4.48 -15.62 -8.92
N ASN A 26 -4.51 -14.32 -9.26
CA ASN A 26 -3.40 -13.41 -8.97
C ASN A 26 -3.19 -13.29 -7.46
N ARG A 27 -1.94 -13.16 -7.03
CA ARG A 27 -1.56 -12.89 -5.65
C ARG A 27 -0.70 -11.65 -5.57
N PHE A 28 -0.89 -10.85 -4.53
CA PHE A 28 -0.22 -9.55 -4.41
C PHE A 28 0.72 -9.54 -3.21
N TYR A 29 1.97 -9.19 -3.45
CA TYR A 29 3.04 -9.19 -2.44
C TYR A 29 3.80 -7.87 -2.42
N GLY A 30 4.50 -7.59 -1.33
CA GLY A 30 5.26 -6.36 -1.13
C GLY A 30 4.51 -5.39 -0.24
N PHE A 31 4.34 -4.15 -0.68
CA PHE A 31 3.77 -3.04 0.11
C PHE A 31 4.60 -2.64 1.34
N GLY A 32 5.86 -3.05 1.39
CA GLY A 32 6.74 -2.93 2.55
C GLY A 32 6.53 -4.06 3.56
N GLU A 33 6.74 -3.76 4.84
CA GLU A 33 6.46 -4.68 5.94
C GLU A 33 4.95 -4.76 6.19
N ARG A 34 4.39 -5.97 6.39
CA ARG A 34 2.97 -6.17 6.71
C ARG A 34 2.79 -7.24 7.77
N PHE A 35 1.87 -7.01 8.70
CA PHE A 35 1.61 -7.87 9.86
C PHE A 35 0.27 -8.60 9.81
N ASN A 36 -0.49 -8.45 8.73
CA ASN A 36 -1.79 -9.11 8.54
C ASN A 36 -1.65 -10.47 7.82
N SER A 37 -1.35 -10.45 6.52
CA SER A 37 -1.26 -11.62 5.64
C SER A 37 -0.07 -11.50 4.70
N LEU A 38 0.43 -12.63 4.19
CA LEU A 38 1.49 -12.59 3.18
C LEU A 38 0.93 -12.16 1.81
N ASP A 39 -0.14 -12.81 1.35
CA ASP A 39 -0.92 -12.39 0.18
C ASP A 39 -1.87 -11.26 0.58
N GLN A 40 -1.78 -10.14 -0.12
CA GLN A 40 -2.56 -8.94 0.14
C GLN A 40 -3.81 -8.83 -0.74
N ARG A 41 -4.13 -9.86 -1.53
CA ARG A 41 -5.37 -9.89 -2.33
C ARG A 41 -6.59 -9.67 -1.44
N GLY A 42 -7.39 -8.66 -1.80
CA GLY A 42 -8.63 -8.30 -1.08
C GLY A 42 -8.41 -7.37 0.11
N ASN A 43 -7.17 -7.05 0.48
CA ASN A 43 -6.89 -6.07 1.53
C ASN A 43 -6.84 -4.65 0.96
N THR A 44 -7.33 -3.69 1.75
CA THR A 44 -7.09 -2.26 1.53
C THR A 44 -5.97 -1.81 2.46
N LEU A 45 -4.88 -1.30 1.90
CA LEU A 45 -3.69 -0.90 2.64
C LEU A 45 -3.46 0.60 2.49
N GLU A 46 -3.13 1.26 3.60
CA GLU A 46 -2.61 2.62 3.58
C GLU A 46 -1.08 2.58 3.43
N MET A 47 -0.57 3.39 2.49
CA MET A 47 0.88 3.57 2.28
C MET A 47 1.37 4.75 3.11
N TRP A 48 1.33 4.57 4.42
CA TRP A 48 1.76 5.58 5.38
C TRP A 48 2.46 4.91 6.56
N ASN A 49 3.64 5.41 6.90
CA ASN A 49 4.41 4.90 8.03
C ASN A 49 3.77 5.37 9.34
N MET A 50 3.47 4.42 10.21
CA MET A 50 2.85 4.67 11.51
C MET A 50 3.71 4.09 12.61
N ASP A 51 3.57 4.64 13.83
CA ASP A 51 4.11 4.07 15.07
C ASP A 51 2.96 3.48 15.90
N PRO A 52 2.37 2.34 15.48
CA PRO A 52 1.26 1.74 16.20
C PRO A 52 1.76 1.08 17.49
N PRO A 53 1.00 1.15 18.60
CA PRO A 53 1.40 0.57 19.88
C PRO A 53 1.54 -0.96 19.85
N LYS A 54 1.06 -1.63 18.79
CA LYS A 54 1.18 -3.06 18.53
C LYS A 54 1.29 -3.33 17.03
N THR A 55 2.01 -4.40 16.67
CA THR A 55 2.11 -4.92 15.30
C THR A 55 0.94 -5.86 14.99
N PHE A 56 -0.21 -5.31 14.63
CA PHE A 56 -1.38 -6.07 14.16
C PHE A 56 -2.16 -5.25 13.13
N GLY A 57 -2.89 -5.93 12.25
CA GLY A 57 -3.69 -5.28 11.21
C GLY A 57 -2.84 -4.75 10.06
N THR A 58 -3.27 -3.65 9.46
CA THR A 58 -2.66 -3.10 8.23
C THR A 58 -1.60 -2.02 8.46
N SER A 59 -1.54 -1.46 9.68
CA SER A 59 -0.54 -0.45 10.07
C SER A 59 0.87 -1.04 10.05
N THR A 60 1.83 -0.25 9.57
CA THR A 60 3.22 -0.68 9.44
C THR A 60 4.18 0.46 9.69
N TYR A 61 5.37 0.14 10.18
CA TYR A 61 6.46 1.10 10.35
C TYR A 61 7.10 1.45 9.01
N VAL A 62 7.13 0.51 8.06
CA VAL A 62 7.81 0.65 6.77
C VAL A 62 6.85 0.27 5.65
N SER A 63 6.13 1.26 5.13
CA SER A 63 5.32 1.14 3.92
C SER A 63 6.14 1.49 2.67
N VAL A 64 5.94 0.72 1.60
CA VAL A 64 6.54 1.00 0.29
C VAL A 64 5.43 0.94 -0.75
N PRO A 65 5.20 1.99 -1.57
CA PRO A 65 4.17 2.01 -2.61
C PRO A 65 4.62 1.22 -3.85
N PHE A 66 5.00 -0.03 -3.63
CA PHE A 66 5.45 -0.98 -4.64
C PHE A 66 4.89 -2.36 -4.28
N PHE A 67 4.45 -3.09 -5.29
CA PHE A 67 3.95 -4.45 -5.13
C PHE A 67 4.32 -5.31 -6.34
N MET A 68 4.32 -6.61 -6.14
CA MET A 68 4.48 -7.62 -7.18
C MET A 68 3.15 -8.33 -7.38
N ASP A 69 2.77 -8.53 -8.64
CA ASP A 69 1.63 -9.34 -9.06
C ASP A 69 2.14 -10.73 -9.49
N LEU A 70 1.87 -11.75 -8.70
CA LEU A 70 2.16 -13.13 -9.10
C LEU A 70 0.92 -13.71 -9.77
N ARG A 71 0.99 -13.85 -11.09
CA ARG A 71 -0.02 -14.54 -11.88
C ARG A 71 0.24 -16.03 -11.82
N ASN A 72 -0.83 -16.80 -11.61
CA ASN A 72 -0.76 -18.26 -11.55
C ASN A 72 -1.62 -18.88 -12.66
N ASP A 73 -1.64 -18.22 -13.81
CA ASP A 73 -1.89 -18.82 -15.11
C ASP A 73 -0.65 -19.63 -15.54
N LYS A 74 -0.80 -20.53 -16.52
CA LYS A 74 0.26 -21.48 -16.90
C LYS A 74 1.50 -20.84 -17.56
N GLU A 75 1.61 -19.52 -17.53
CA GLU A 75 2.50 -18.69 -18.34
C GLU A 75 3.28 -17.67 -17.47
N GLY A 76 3.97 -18.14 -16.43
CA GLY A 76 5.12 -17.44 -15.85
C GLY A 76 4.88 -16.12 -15.08
N ILE A 77 5.93 -15.71 -14.36
CA ILE A 77 5.93 -14.57 -13.45
C ILE A 77 6.12 -13.29 -14.28
N SER A 78 5.12 -12.41 -14.34
CA SER A 78 5.24 -11.07 -14.94
C SER A 78 5.60 -10.06 -13.85
N CYS A 79 6.80 -9.48 -13.92
CA CYS A 79 7.21 -8.32 -13.12
C CYS A 79 6.75 -7.00 -13.74
#